data_AF-A0A962GXB9-F1
#
_entry.id   AF-A0A962GXB9-F1
#
_cell.length_a   1.000
_cell.length_b   1.000
_cell.length_c   1.000
_cell.angle_alpha   90.00
_cell.angle_beta   90.00
_cell.angle_gamma   90.00
#
_symmetry.space_group_name_H-M   'P 1'
#
loop_
_entity.id
_entity.type
_entity.pdbx_description
1 polymer ?
#
loop_
_entity_poly.entity_id
_entity_poly.type
_entity_poly.pdbx_seq_one_letter_code
_entity_poly.pdbx_strand_id
1 'polypeptide(L)'
;MRIVKTVFKLLGILLLVSVIGTLYVLNRGGAFREIRPHFAGRCDSLPLDGSAEDITVDRERGFAYISYMDRAALIRGEAVQGTIMRIDLNRVPLVPEDALLDRPAHLRTHGLSLYISPEGKRSLFVINHPVNRGTEPELVEVFDEVAPGQFRHRETFRSPLFNSPNDLAAVGPRQFYVANDKVLKGG
;
A
#
# COMPACT_ATOMS: atom_id res chain seq x y z
N MET A 1 -14.40 -11.90 55.14
CA MET A 1 -15.58 -11.93 54.24
C MET A 1 -15.76 -10.69 53.35
N ARG A 2 -15.66 -9.45 53.85
CA ARG A 2 -15.84 -8.23 53.01
C ARG A 2 -14.78 -8.08 51.91
N ILE A 3 -13.50 -8.29 52.24
CA ILE A 3 -12.38 -8.19 51.30
C ILE A 3 -12.52 -9.18 50.14
N VAL A 4 -12.84 -10.44 50.45
CA VAL A 4 -13.08 -11.49 49.44
C VAL A 4 -14.20 -11.11 48.47
N LYS A 5 -15.32 -10.57 48.98
CA LYS A 5 -16.42 -10.08 48.13
C LYS A 5 -16.00 -8.90 47.24
N THR A 6 -15.16 -7.99 47.75
CA THR A 6 -14.62 -6.88 46.97
C THR A 6 -13.67 -7.37 45.86
N VAL A 7 -12.80 -8.33 46.16
CA VAL A 7 -11.88 -8.93 45.16
C VAL A 7 -12.67 -9.61 44.04
N PHE A 8 -13.68 -10.41 44.37
CA PHE A 8 -14.53 -11.03 43.33
C PHE A 8 -15.28 -10.02 42.47
N LYS A 9 -15.74 -8.90 43.06
CA LYS A 9 -16.36 -7.81 42.28
C LYS A 9 -15.36 -7.18 41.30
N LEU A 10 -14.14 -6.90 41.76
CA LEU A 10 -13.09 -6.32 40.90
C LEU A 10 -12.69 -7.27 39.77
N LEU A 11 -12.52 -8.56 40.06
CA LEU A 11 -12.26 -9.57 39.04
C LEU A 11 -13.41 -9.70 38.03
N GLY A 12 -14.66 -9.66 38.51
CA GLY A 12 -15.83 -9.67 37.65
C GLY A 12 -15.89 -8.44 36.72
N ILE A 13 -15.59 -7.25 37.24
CA ILE A 13 -15.50 -6.02 36.43
C ILE A 13 -14.37 -6.13 35.41
N LEU A 14 -13.18 -6.61 35.80
CA LEU A 14 -12.05 -6.77 34.89
C LEU A 14 -12.38 -7.76 33.76
N LEU A 15 -13.00 -8.89 34.09
CA LEU A 15 -13.44 -9.87 33.10
C LEU A 15 -14.47 -9.25 32.14
N LEU A 16 -15.45 -8.53 32.66
CA LEU A 16 -16.47 -7.86 31.84
C LEU A 16 -15.84 -6.85 30.87
N VAL A 17 -14.94 -5.99 31.37
CA VAL A 17 -14.22 -5.02 30.54
C VAL A 17 -13.37 -5.71 29.48
N SER A 18 -12.68 -6.80 29.82
CA SER A 18 -11.89 -7.59 28.88
C SER A 18 -12.76 -8.20 27.78
N VAL A 19 -13.92 -8.78 28.14
CA VAL A 19 -14.86 -9.35 27.18
C VAL A 19 -15.44 -8.28 26.25
N ILE A 20 -15.92 -7.16 26.82
CA ILE A 20 -16.46 -6.05 26.03
C ILE A 20 -15.39 -5.47 25.10
N GLY A 21 -14.17 -5.24 25.61
CA GLY A 21 -13.05 -4.75 24.82
C GLY A 21 -12.69 -5.70 23.68
N THR A 22 -12.67 -7.02 23.94
CA THR A 22 -12.40 -8.04 22.93
C THR A 22 -13.49 -8.05 21.86
N LEU A 23 -14.77 -8.06 22.24
CA LEU A 23 -15.88 -8.01 21.29
C LEU A 23 -15.87 -6.73 20.46
N TYR A 24 -15.52 -5.59 21.07
CA TYR A 24 -15.35 -4.33 20.38
C TYR A 24 -14.26 -4.42 19.30
N VAL A 25 -13.07 -4.94 19.65
CA VAL A 25 -11.96 -5.11 18.70
C VAL A 25 -12.33 -6.08 17.58
N LEU A 26 -12.91 -7.24 17.91
CA LEU A 26 -13.34 -8.23 16.91
C LEU A 26 -14.39 -7.66 15.95
N ASN A 27 -15.36 -6.91 16.47
CA ASN A 27 -16.37 -6.27 15.66
C ASN A 27 -15.78 -5.17 14.75
N ARG A 28 -14.90 -4.31 15.29
CA ARG A 28 -14.21 -3.27 14.51
C ARG A 28 -13.27 -3.85 13.46
N GLY A 29 -12.65 -4.99 13.73
CA GLY A 29 -11.83 -5.75 12.80
C GLY A 29 -12.63 -6.57 11.78
N GLY A 30 -13.96 -6.56 11.84
CA GLY A 30 -14.81 -7.28 10.88
C GLY A 30 -14.82 -8.79 11.06
N ALA A 31 -14.42 -9.33 12.22
CA ALA A 31 -14.35 -10.78 12.48
C ALA A 31 -15.70 -11.51 12.31
N PHE A 32 -16.81 -10.78 12.40
CA PHE A 32 -18.17 -11.30 12.23
C PHE A 32 -18.80 -10.92 10.88
N ARG A 33 -18.03 -10.34 9.96
CA ARG A 33 -18.53 -9.94 8.64
C ARG A 33 -18.64 -11.17 7.74
N GLU A 34 -19.86 -11.48 7.31
CA GLU A 34 -20.10 -12.49 6.28
C GLU A 34 -19.77 -11.92 4.89
N ILE A 35 -19.02 -12.66 4.07
CA ILE A 35 -18.74 -12.32 2.66
C ILE A 35 -19.57 -13.23 1.78
N ARG A 36 -20.59 -12.67 1.12
CA ARG A 36 -21.41 -13.40 0.15
C ARG A 36 -20.89 -13.18 -1.27
N PRO A 37 -20.67 -14.25 -2.06
CA PRO A 37 -20.34 -14.11 -3.47
C PRO A 37 -21.41 -13.31 -4.22
N HIS A 38 -20.99 -12.33 -5.01
CA HIS A 38 -21.90 -11.43 -5.74
C HIS A 38 -21.42 -11.15 -7.18
N PHE A 39 -20.31 -11.75 -7.60
CA PHE A 39 -19.79 -11.64 -8.96
C PHE A 39 -20.31 -12.81 -9.81
N ALA A 40 -20.95 -12.51 -10.94
CA ALA A 40 -21.54 -13.50 -11.83
C ALA A 40 -20.63 -13.91 -13.02
N GLY A 41 -19.41 -13.36 -13.10
CA GLY A 41 -18.46 -13.62 -14.17
C GLY A 41 -17.47 -14.75 -13.85
N ARG A 42 -16.40 -14.83 -14.63
CA ARG A 42 -15.26 -15.72 -14.39
C ARG A 42 -14.09 -14.93 -13.83
N CYS A 43 -13.41 -15.50 -12.84
CA CYS A 43 -12.14 -14.99 -12.33
C CYS A 43 -11.04 -15.94 -12.76
N ASP A 44 -10.05 -15.41 -13.47
CA ASP A 44 -8.83 -16.14 -13.82
C ASP A 44 -7.69 -15.56 -12.98
N SER A 45 -6.93 -16.42 -12.30
CA SER A 45 -5.79 -15.98 -11.49
C SER A 45 -4.61 -15.59 -12.36
N LEU A 46 -4.02 -14.42 -12.13
CA LEU A 46 -2.71 -14.07 -12.65
C LEU A 46 -1.67 -14.34 -11.55
N PRO A 47 -0.89 -15.42 -11.63
CA PRO A 47 0.08 -15.74 -10.59
C PRO A 47 1.20 -14.70 -10.55
N LEU A 48 1.55 -14.26 -9.33
CA LEU A 48 2.64 -13.35 -9.04
C LEU A 48 3.42 -13.90 -7.84
N ASP A 49 4.75 -13.83 -7.86
CA ASP A 49 5.60 -14.38 -6.78
C ASP A 49 5.69 -13.45 -5.55
N GLY A 50 4.92 -12.37 -5.53
CA GLY A 50 4.99 -11.32 -4.52
C GLY A 50 3.68 -10.58 -4.37
N SER A 51 3.61 -9.68 -3.40
CA SER A 51 2.42 -8.90 -3.08
C SER A 51 2.17 -7.83 -4.14
N ALA A 52 0.95 -7.80 -4.67
CA ALA A 52 0.37 -6.71 -5.45
C ALA A 52 -0.45 -5.81 -4.52
N GLU A 53 0.21 -4.91 -3.80
CA GLU A 53 -0.46 -4.19 -2.69
C GLU A 53 -1.41 -3.09 -3.17
N ASP A 54 -1.05 -2.41 -4.26
CA ASP A 54 -1.85 -1.36 -4.87
C ASP A 54 -1.77 -1.42 -6.41
N ILE A 55 -2.77 -0.85 -7.08
CA ILE A 55 -2.92 -0.88 -8.54
C ILE A 55 -3.54 0.42 -9.05
N THR A 56 -2.98 0.95 -10.14
CA THR A 56 -3.60 2.03 -10.92
C THR A 56 -3.71 1.63 -12.40
N VAL A 57 -4.63 2.26 -13.13
CA VAL A 57 -4.91 1.89 -14.53
C VAL A 57 -4.87 3.14 -15.40
N ASP A 58 -3.97 3.15 -16.39
CA ASP A 58 -4.09 4.03 -17.56
C ASP A 58 -5.24 3.51 -18.42
N ARG A 59 -6.43 4.08 -18.21
CA ARG A 59 -7.64 3.68 -18.94
C ARG A 59 -7.62 4.08 -20.41
N GLU A 60 -6.81 5.07 -20.80
CA GLU A 60 -6.71 5.51 -22.20
C GLU A 60 -5.96 4.46 -23.03
N ARG A 61 -4.92 3.86 -22.46
CA ARG A 61 -4.07 2.87 -23.15
C ARG A 61 -4.34 1.42 -22.77
N GLY A 62 -5.06 1.17 -21.67
CA GLY A 62 -5.29 -0.17 -21.15
C GLY A 62 -4.06 -0.78 -20.48
N PHE A 63 -3.25 0.03 -19.80
CA PHE A 63 -2.16 -0.48 -18.96
C PHE A 63 -2.56 -0.46 -17.49
N ALA A 64 -2.36 -1.56 -16.78
CA ALA A 64 -2.39 -1.59 -15.33
C ALA A 64 -0.96 -1.52 -14.77
N TYR A 65 -0.75 -0.70 -13.75
CA TYR A 65 0.50 -0.60 -13.00
C TYR A 65 0.28 -1.05 -11.56
N ILE A 66 1.11 -1.94 -11.06
CA ILE A 66 0.92 -2.64 -9.79
C ILE A 66 2.16 -2.43 -8.92
N SER A 67 1.97 -2.00 -7.66
CA SER A 67 3.06 -2.03 -6.69
C SER A 67 3.39 -3.46 -6.32
N TYR A 68 4.63 -3.88 -6.54
CA TYR A 68 5.03 -5.27 -6.43
C TYR A 68 6.23 -5.45 -5.51
N MET A 69 6.09 -6.30 -4.48
CA MET A 69 7.19 -6.64 -3.57
C MET A 69 6.92 -7.96 -2.84
N ASP A 70 7.97 -8.77 -2.61
CA ASP A 70 7.86 -9.90 -1.68
C ASP A 70 7.78 -9.42 -0.22
N ARG A 71 6.54 -9.19 0.24
CA ARG A 71 6.26 -8.78 1.62
C ARG A 71 6.50 -9.91 2.62
N ALA A 72 6.43 -11.17 2.19
CA ALA A 72 6.68 -12.30 3.08
C ALA A 72 8.17 -12.38 3.44
N ALA A 73 9.07 -12.23 2.45
CA ALA A 73 10.51 -12.11 2.69
C ALA A 73 10.85 -10.89 3.55
N LEU A 74 10.20 -9.75 3.31
CA LEU A 74 10.36 -8.55 4.15
C LEU A 74 10.02 -8.83 5.63
N ILE A 75 8.91 -9.52 5.91
CA ILE A 75 8.49 -9.89 7.27
C ILE A 75 9.51 -10.84 7.93
N ARG A 76 10.16 -11.71 7.15
CA ARG A 76 11.25 -12.57 7.63
C ARG A 76 12.58 -11.83 7.85
N GLY A 77 12.65 -10.54 7.53
CA GLY A 77 13.86 -9.71 7.70
C GLY A 77 14.86 -9.84 6.56
N GLU A 78 14.46 -10.39 5.41
CA GLU A 78 15.33 -10.52 4.24
C GLU A 78 15.47 -9.19 3.49
N ALA A 79 16.56 -9.04 2.74
CA ALA A 79 16.76 -7.90 1.87
C ALA A 79 15.84 -8.03 0.66
N VAL A 80 14.86 -7.12 0.55
CA VAL A 80 13.91 -7.07 -0.56
C VAL A 80 13.98 -5.74 -1.30
N GLN A 81 13.77 -5.81 -2.61
CA GLN A 81 13.59 -4.67 -3.48
C GLN A 81 12.33 -4.92 -4.31
N GLY A 82 11.39 -3.98 -4.24
CA GLY A 82 10.17 -3.98 -5.04
C GLY A 82 10.36 -3.37 -6.42
N THR A 83 9.27 -3.37 -7.19
CA THR A 83 9.14 -2.67 -8.46
C THR A 83 7.70 -2.22 -8.68
N ILE A 84 7.48 -1.51 -9.79
CA ILE A 84 6.16 -1.38 -10.39
C ILE A 84 6.08 -2.36 -11.55
N MET A 85 5.14 -3.29 -11.51
CA MET A 85 4.82 -4.14 -12.66
C MET A 85 3.84 -3.41 -13.56
N ARG A 86 3.94 -3.61 -14.88
CA ARG A 86 2.92 -3.26 -15.87
C ARG A 86 2.25 -4.50 -16.42
N ILE A 87 0.98 -4.39 -16.77
CA ILE A 87 0.23 -5.39 -17.54
C ILE A 87 -0.50 -4.67 -18.66
N ASP A 88 -0.32 -5.13 -19.90
CA ASP A 88 -1.16 -4.73 -21.03
C ASP A 88 -2.48 -5.49 -20.99
N LEU A 89 -3.57 -4.78 -20.69
CA LEU A 89 -4.92 -5.35 -20.58
C LEU A 89 -5.54 -5.66 -21.95
N ASN A 90 -4.94 -5.19 -23.05
CA ASN A 90 -5.38 -5.50 -24.41
C ASN A 90 -4.69 -6.75 -24.98
N ARG A 91 -3.67 -7.27 -24.28
CA ARG A 91 -2.91 -8.46 -24.71
C ARG A 91 -3.51 -9.73 -24.10
N VAL A 92 -3.58 -10.78 -24.91
CA VAL A 92 -3.90 -12.13 -24.45
C VAL A 92 -2.77 -13.08 -24.89
N PRO A 93 -2.12 -13.82 -23.97
CA PRO A 93 -2.33 -13.82 -22.52
C PRO A 93 -1.85 -12.53 -21.83
N LEU A 94 -2.38 -12.25 -20.65
CA LEU A 94 -1.85 -11.20 -19.78
C LEU A 94 -0.44 -11.58 -19.32
N VAL A 95 0.50 -10.66 -19.44
CA VAL A 95 1.89 -10.86 -19.02
C VAL A 95 2.31 -9.69 -18.12
N PRO A 96 2.68 -9.95 -16.86
CA PRO A 96 3.28 -8.93 -16.01
C PRO A 96 4.73 -8.71 -16.44
N GLU A 97 5.08 -7.44 -16.64
CA GLU A 97 6.41 -7.02 -17.05
C GLU A 97 6.89 -5.91 -16.11
N ASP A 98 8.21 -5.72 -15.99
CA ASP A 98 8.73 -4.62 -15.19
C ASP A 98 8.47 -3.28 -15.90
N ALA A 99 7.83 -2.33 -15.20
CA ALA A 99 7.57 -1.00 -15.72
C ALA A 99 8.77 -0.07 -15.55
N LEU A 100 9.69 -0.37 -14.63
CA LEU A 100 10.77 0.54 -14.23
C LEU A 100 12.08 0.17 -14.91
N LEU A 101 12.61 1.06 -15.76
CA LEU A 101 13.91 0.87 -16.42
C LEU A 101 15.09 1.07 -15.46
N ASP A 102 14.89 1.91 -14.44
CA ASP A 102 15.77 2.08 -13.30
C ASP A 102 14.92 2.33 -12.05
N ARG A 103 15.54 2.16 -10.89
CA ARG A 103 14.92 2.46 -9.59
C ARG A 103 15.99 2.68 -8.52
N PRO A 104 15.66 3.40 -7.45
CA PRO A 104 16.53 3.48 -6.28
C PRO A 104 16.89 2.08 -5.75
N ALA A 105 18.08 1.94 -5.19
CA ALA A 105 18.60 0.65 -4.68
C ALA A 105 17.69 0.00 -3.61
N HIS A 106 16.88 0.80 -2.92
CA HIS A 106 15.96 0.34 -1.87
C HIS A 106 14.53 0.83 -2.13
N LEU A 107 13.97 0.47 -3.27
CA LEU A 107 12.55 0.71 -3.54
C LEU A 107 11.70 -0.32 -2.79
N ARG A 108 10.96 0.07 -1.74
CA ARG A 108 9.96 -0.76 -1.07
C ARG A 108 8.57 -0.15 -1.27
N THR A 109 7.92 -0.59 -2.33
CA THR A 109 6.69 0.03 -2.86
C THR A 109 5.48 -0.21 -1.96
N HIS A 110 4.61 0.80 -1.88
CA HIS A 110 3.28 0.74 -1.25
C HIS A 110 2.25 1.36 -2.22
N GLY A 111 1.45 2.34 -1.78
CA GLY A 111 0.55 3.08 -2.66
C GLY A 111 1.26 3.78 -3.82
N LEU A 112 0.57 3.85 -4.97
CA LEU A 112 1.01 4.51 -6.18
C LEU A 112 -0.10 5.31 -6.85
N SER A 113 0.30 6.32 -7.63
CA SER A 113 -0.64 7.11 -8.41
C SER A 113 -0.06 7.45 -9.78
N LEU A 114 -0.87 7.26 -10.82
CA LEU A 114 -0.57 7.69 -12.17
C LEU A 114 -1.13 9.10 -12.39
N TYR A 115 -0.25 10.04 -12.74
CA TYR A 115 -0.63 11.35 -13.23
C TYR A 115 -0.50 11.40 -14.74
N ILE A 116 -1.54 11.88 -15.42
CA ILE A 116 -1.53 12.17 -16.86
C ILE A 116 -1.70 13.68 -17.03
N SER A 117 -0.70 14.34 -17.65
CA SER A 117 -0.74 15.77 -17.89
C SER A 117 -1.74 16.14 -19.00
N PRO A 118 -2.16 17.41 -19.11
CA PRO A 118 -2.99 17.86 -20.23
C PRO A 118 -2.39 17.58 -21.62
N GLU A 119 -1.06 17.51 -21.71
CA GLU A 119 -0.31 17.16 -22.93
C GLU A 119 -0.15 15.64 -23.13
N GLY A 120 -0.74 14.83 -22.25
CA GLY A 120 -0.68 13.37 -22.31
C GLY A 120 0.62 12.76 -21.77
N LYS A 121 1.45 13.51 -21.04
CA LYS A 121 2.64 12.94 -20.39
C LYS A 121 2.23 12.14 -19.16
N ARG A 122 2.83 10.97 -18.95
CA ARG A 122 2.56 10.12 -17.79
C ARG A 122 3.70 10.16 -16.78
N SER A 123 3.36 10.28 -15.50
CA SER A 123 4.29 10.11 -14.39
C SER A 123 3.68 9.18 -13.34
N LEU A 124 4.49 8.28 -12.78
CA LEU A 124 4.13 7.45 -11.64
C LEU A 124 4.73 8.04 -10.38
N PHE A 125 3.88 8.26 -9.38
CA PHE A 125 4.27 8.63 -8.03
C PHE A 125 4.12 7.38 -7.16
N VAL A 126 5.17 7.01 -6.44
CA VAL A 126 5.24 5.74 -5.70
C VAL A 126 5.74 6.00 -4.30
N ILE A 127 4.99 5.56 -3.29
CA ILE A 127 5.48 5.55 -1.92
C ILE A 127 6.63 4.56 -1.80
N ASN A 128 7.74 5.03 -1.24
CA ASN A 128 8.92 4.23 -0.99
C ASN A 128 9.26 4.23 0.50
N HIS A 129 9.14 3.06 1.12
CA HIS A 129 9.44 2.88 2.53
C HIS A 129 10.93 2.62 2.76
N PRO A 130 11.53 3.26 3.78
CA PRO A 130 12.94 3.06 4.06
C PRO A 130 13.19 1.66 4.63
N VAL A 131 14.48 1.31 4.74
CA VAL A 131 14.88 0.02 5.28
C VAL A 131 14.48 -0.07 6.76
N ASN A 132 14.80 0.98 7.51
CA ASN A 132 14.57 1.10 8.95
C ASN A 132 13.41 2.08 9.23
N ARG A 133 12.17 1.63 8.98
CA ARG A 133 10.96 2.45 9.18
C ARG A 133 10.88 3.03 10.60
N GLY A 134 10.51 4.30 10.70
CA GLY A 134 10.43 5.05 11.96
C GLY A 134 11.74 5.69 12.42
N THR A 135 12.86 5.36 11.80
CA THR A 135 14.17 6.01 12.04
C THR A 135 14.71 6.70 10.80
N GLU A 136 14.45 6.14 9.63
CA GLU A 136 14.78 6.70 8.33
C GLU A 136 13.57 7.43 7.71
N PRO A 137 13.80 8.40 6.83
CA PRO A 137 12.72 9.18 6.22
C PRO A 137 11.88 8.33 5.26
N GLU A 138 10.56 8.51 5.33
CA GLU A 138 9.61 8.03 4.32
C GLU A 138 9.72 8.87 3.04
N LEU A 139 9.63 8.22 1.87
CA LEU A 139 9.91 8.84 0.58
C LEU A 139 8.73 8.70 -0.39
N VAL A 140 8.66 9.60 -1.36
CA VAL A 140 7.86 9.42 -2.57
C VAL A 140 8.79 9.52 -3.77
N GLU A 141 8.85 8.46 -4.56
CA GLU A 141 9.64 8.42 -5.79
C GLU A 141 8.75 8.77 -6.97
N VAL A 142 9.25 9.59 -7.89
CA VAL A 142 8.54 9.91 -9.13
C VAL A 142 9.32 9.44 -10.32
N PHE A 143 8.60 8.80 -11.24
CA PHE A 143 9.12 8.28 -12.48
C PHE A 143 8.36 8.87 -13.65
N ASP A 144 9.05 9.24 -14.71
CA ASP A 144 8.44 9.71 -15.95
C ASP A 144 8.46 8.60 -17.00
N GLU A 145 7.38 8.51 -17.77
CA GLU A 145 7.29 7.59 -18.89
C GLU A 145 8.28 8.01 -20.00
N VAL A 146 9.13 7.08 -20.43
CA VAL A 146 10.13 7.30 -21.50
C VAL A 146 9.86 6.47 -22.75
N ALA A 147 9.04 5.42 -22.61
CA ALA A 147 8.47 4.62 -23.70
C ALA A 147 7.11 4.08 -23.23
N PRO A 148 6.20 3.62 -24.12
CA PRO A 148 4.86 3.21 -23.72
C PRO A 148 4.86 2.19 -22.56
N GLY A 149 4.35 2.61 -21.40
CA GLY A 149 4.29 1.85 -20.16
C GLY A 149 5.63 1.59 -19.47
N GLN A 150 6.70 2.26 -19.87
CA GLN A 150 8.05 2.12 -19.30
C GLN A 150 8.53 3.45 -18.73
N PHE A 151 9.02 3.42 -17.50
CA PHE A 151 9.28 4.58 -16.69
C PHE A 151 10.74 4.63 -16.23
N ARG A 152 11.26 5.85 -16.11
CA ARG A 152 12.58 6.13 -15.54
C ARG A 152 12.45 7.06 -14.34
N HIS A 153 13.25 6.83 -13.31
CA HIS A 153 13.30 7.66 -12.11
C HIS A 153 13.65 9.10 -12.47
N ARG A 154 12.88 10.03 -11.90
CA ARG A 154 13.05 11.46 -12.10
C ARG A 154 13.51 12.13 -10.83
N GLU A 155 12.82 11.88 -9.71
CA GLU A 155 13.08 12.57 -8.47
C GLU A 155 12.55 11.83 -7.23
N THR A 156 13.10 12.19 -6.08
CA THR A 156 12.68 11.71 -4.77
C THR A 156 12.19 12.88 -3.93
N PHE A 157 10.97 12.81 -3.44
CA PHE A 157 10.41 13.75 -2.46
C PHE A 157 10.64 13.25 -1.03
N ARG A 158 10.95 14.20 -0.16
CA ARG A 158 11.12 14.03 1.28
C ARG A 158 10.36 15.14 1.98
N SER A 159 9.67 14.82 3.06
CA SER A 159 8.95 15.82 3.87
C SER A 159 8.87 15.36 5.31
N PRO A 160 9.01 16.27 6.30
CA PRO A 160 8.74 15.95 7.70
C PRO A 160 7.27 15.59 7.95
N LEU A 161 6.36 15.90 7.01
CA LEU A 161 4.95 15.53 7.07
C LEU A 161 4.70 14.07 6.63
N PHE A 162 5.70 13.39 6.06
CA PHE A 162 5.62 11.97 5.73
C PHE A 162 5.95 11.14 6.97
N ASN A 163 4.94 10.90 7.80
CA ASN A 163 5.08 10.14 9.05
C ASN A 163 4.95 8.64 8.81
N SER A 164 3.88 8.25 8.12
CA SER A 164 3.57 6.86 7.81
C SER A 164 2.66 6.85 6.58
N PRO A 165 3.19 7.29 5.42
CA PRO A 165 2.40 7.39 4.20
C PRO A 165 1.91 5.99 3.81
N ASN A 166 0.64 5.88 3.46
CA ASN A 166 -0.01 4.64 3.07
C ASN A 166 -0.32 4.65 1.58
N ASP A 167 -0.98 5.72 1.14
CA ASP A 167 -1.33 5.97 -0.25
C ASP A 167 -1.20 7.47 -0.61
N LEU A 168 -1.17 7.78 -1.90
CA LEU A 168 -1.11 9.14 -2.42
C LEU A 168 -2.00 9.33 -3.66
N ALA A 169 -2.40 10.58 -3.90
CA ALA A 169 -3.09 10.97 -5.14
C ALA A 169 -2.32 12.08 -5.83
N ALA A 170 -1.74 11.78 -7.00
CA ALA A 170 -1.04 12.75 -7.81
C ALA A 170 -2.03 13.63 -8.59
N VAL A 171 -1.86 14.95 -8.51
CA VAL A 171 -2.77 15.94 -9.12
C VAL A 171 -2.04 16.95 -9.99
N GLY A 172 -0.73 16.84 -10.11
CA GLY A 172 0.10 17.70 -10.92
C GLY A 172 1.49 17.11 -11.16
N PRO A 173 2.31 17.74 -12.02
CA PRO A 173 3.63 17.24 -12.36
C PRO A 173 4.57 17.13 -11.15
N ARG A 174 4.34 17.93 -10.09
CA ARG A 174 5.07 17.90 -8.81
C ARG A 174 4.13 18.16 -7.62
N GLN A 175 2.87 17.73 -7.72
CA GLN A 175 1.83 17.99 -6.71
C GLN A 175 1.01 16.74 -6.44
N PHE A 176 0.84 16.42 -5.16
CA PHE A 176 0.13 15.23 -4.72
C PHE A 176 -0.37 15.39 -3.28
N TYR A 177 -1.40 14.63 -2.94
CA TYR A 177 -1.90 14.45 -1.57
C TYR A 177 -1.39 13.12 -1.02
N VAL A 178 -1.12 13.06 0.29
CA VAL A 178 -0.63 11.83 0.96
C VAL A 178 -1.55 11.50 2.12
N ALA A 179 -2.00 10.25 2.18
CA ALA A 179 -2.70 9.69 3.33
C ALA A 179 -1.66 9.05 4.28
N ASN A 180 -1.58 9.53 5.52
CA ASN A 180 -0.77 8.89 6.55
C ASN A 180 -1.64 7.95 7.40
N ASP A 181 -1.27 6.69 7.56
CA ASP A 181 -2.05 5.68 8.31
C ASP A 181 -1.84 5.74 9.83
N LYS A 182 -0.87 6.56 10.29
CA LYS A 182 -0.62 6.83 11.70
C LYS A 182 -0.75 8.32 11.99
N VAL A 183 -1.32 8.62 13.15
CA VAL A 183 -1.32 9.97 13.72
C VAL A 183 0.13 10.41 13.90
N LEU A 184 0.42 11.67 13.52
CA LEU A 184 1.69 12.32 13.81
C LEU A 184 1.92 12.31 15.33
N LYS A 185 3.11 11.91 15.79
CA LYS A 185 3.44 12.06 17.21
C LYS A 185 3.38 13.54 17.57
N GLY A 186 2.42 13.92 18.43
CA GLY A 186 2.24 15.29 18.93
C GLY A 186 1.10 16.11 18.29
N GLY A 187 0.23 15.48 17.49
CA GLY A 187 -1.05 16.05 17.05
C GLY A 187 -2.23 15.70 17.95
#